data_AF-A0A424I6H3-F1
#
_entry.id   AF-A0A424I6H3-F1
#
_cell.length_a   1.000
_cell.length_b   1.000
_cell.length_c   1.000
_cell.angle_alpha   90.00
_cell.angle_beta   90.00
_cell.angle_gamma   90.00
#
_symmetry.space_group_name_H-M   'P 1'
#
loop_
_entity.id
_entity.type
_entity.pdbx_description
1 polymer ?
#
loop_
_entity_poly.entity_id
_entity_poly.type
_entity_poly.pdbx_seq_one_letter_code
_entity_poly.pdbx_strand_id
1 'polypeptide(L)'
;MKVYFLRRLLLVPVTLLGITMLVFILMRAAPGGPVQRDLQEMNNAAAGEQGGTSGMRESEGAAITPIQLFEIEERHRREKGTWRSYLEWLGVVPRDLQRTARSFNEEETRISIQMPGVNMDADIVKKEDGSVALRPSEDLTDVQKAIVTDRIDEYDWKARVVGVAELRKRWKRNSGGLELPDAGSLQERAVLFRSGYDGLLQGSLGKSDKYDDPVISLVRERIPISLFYGVISMILIYGICIPLGIVKAIKHRTWLDNVSSIAVFSGYAIPGYVLGSFLLVFLGARLDLFPLSGFVSEDFSELPLGAKIFDLFHHAVMPLACYLVGSFAFMTFMMKNNLMDNLAADYVRTATAKGVPYSSAVFKHAFRNSIIPIATTVGQNVTLIVGGSFLIEGIFDINGFGLLQYSAILEKDEPVVLGVLTISATLMLLGNVISDLCVAFVDPRIRFG
;
A
#
# COMPACT_ATOMS: atom_id res chain seq x y z
N MET A 1 17.40 -25.09 -13.90
CA MET A 1 17.63 -23.71 -13.44
C MET A 1 16.97 -22.67 -14.35
N LYS A 2 17.43 -22.39 -15.58
CA LYS A 2 16.81 -21.35 -16.44
C LYS A 2 15.30 -21.51 -16.62
N VAL A 3 14.83 -22.74 -16.90
CA VAL A 3 13.40 -23.06 -17.06
C VAL A 3 12.62 -22.82 -15.78
N TYR A 4 13.17 -23.16 -14.62
CA TYR A 4 12.53 -22.94 -13.32
C TYR A 4 12.38 -21.44 -13.02
N PHE A 5 13.46 -20.65 -13.16
CA PHE A 5 13.40 -19.21 -12.95
C PHE A 5 12.46 -18.52 -13.93
N LEU A 6 12.44 -18.96 -15.20
CA LEU A 6 11.50 -18.46 -16.18
C LEU A 6 10.06 -18.80 -15.80
N ARG A 7 9.77 -20.03 -15.36
CA ARG A 7 8.44 -20.41 -14.84
C ARG A 7 8.04 -19.57 -13.64
N ARG A 8 8.95 -19.37 -12.68
CA ARG A 8 8.67 -18.56 -11.49
C ARG A 8 8.40 -17.10 -11.84
N LEU A 9 9.19 -16.53 -12.76
CA LEU A 9 9.00 -15.16 -13.25
C LEU A 9 7.69 -15.01 -14.05
N LEU A 10 7.30 -16.01 -14.84
CA LEU A 10 6.01 -16.03 -15.54
C LEU A 10 4.82 -16.23 -14.60
N LEU A 11 5.01 -16.84 -13.43
CA LEU A 11 3.97 -16.96 -12.40
C LEU A 11 3.77 -15.66 -11.61
N VAL A 12 4.74 -14.73 -11.60
CA VAL A 12 4.63 -13.46 -10.87
C VAL A 12 3.42 -12.63 -11.33
N PRO A 13 3.20 -12.35 -12.63
CA PRO A 13 2.01 -11.62 -13.06
C PRO A 13 0.70 -12.33 -12.71
N VAL A 14 0.64 -13.66 -12.84
CA VAL A 14 -0.57 -14.44 -12.56
C VAL A 14 -0.92 -14.40 -11.07
N THR A 15 0.07 -14.58 -10.21
CA THR A 15 -0.11 -14.49 -8.76
C THR A 15 -0.44 -13.07 -8.31
N LEU A 16 0.20 -12.06 -8.90
CA LEU A 16 -0.11 -10.65 -8.64
C LEU A 16 -1.56 -10.33 -8.99
N LEU A 17 -2.04 -10.75 -10.18
CA LEU A 17 -3.44 -10.57 -10.58
C LEU A 17 -4.42 -11.25 -9.60
N GLY A 18 -4.08 -12.44 -9.10
CA GLY A 18 -4.88 -13.13 -8.08
C GLY A 18 -4.95 -12.34 -6.77
N ILE A 19 -3.80 -11.84 -6.29
CA ILE A 19 -3.72 -11.04 -5.06
C ILE A 19 -4.49 -9.72 -5.21
N THR A 20 -4.25 -8.97 -6.29
CA THR A 20 -4.89 -7.67 -6.51
C THR A 20 -6.40 -7.81 -6.70
N MET A 21 -6.86 -8.85 -7.41
CA MET A 21 -8.29 -9.12 -7.57
C MET A 21 -8.95 -9.44 -6.23
N LEU A 22 -8.33 -10.31 -5.42
CA LEU A 22 -8.86 -10.67 -4.11
C LEU A 22 -8.94 -9.45 -3.19
N VAL A 23 -7.88 -8.66 -3.10
CA VAL A 23 -7.84 -7.42 -2.32
C VAL A 23 -8.91 -6.44 -2.80
N PHE A 24 -9.04 -6.24 -4.12
CA PHE A 24 -10.05 -5.35 -4.70
C PHE A 24 -11.48 -5.76 -4.32
N ILE A 25 -11.79 -7.05 -4.37
CA ILE A 25 -13.10 -7.58 -3.99
C ILE A 25 -13.33 -7.39 -2.49
N LEU A 26 -12.33 -7.68 -1.64
CA LEU A 26 -12.44 -7.50 -0.19
C LEU A 26 -12.68 -6.04 0.19
N MET A 27 -11.94 -5.10 -0.39
CA MET A 27 -12.13 -3.66 -0.15
C MET A 27 -13.53 -3.19 -0.57
N ARG A 28 -14.08 -3.77 -1.64
CA ARG A 28 -15.44 -3.45 -2.09
C ARG A 28 -16.54 -4.09 -1.25
N ALA A 29 -16.29 -5.25 -0.68
CA ALA A 29 -17.22 -5.98 0.18
C ALA A 29 -17.17 -5.53 1.65
N ALA A 30 -16.09 -4.86 2.07
CA ALA A 30 -15.92 -4.42 3.45
C ALA A 30 -17.02 -3.43 3.87
N PRO A 31 -17.65 -3.63 5.05
CA PRO A 31 -18.61 -2.66 5.58
C PRO A 31 -17.89 -1.37 5.99
N GLY A 32 -18.60 -0.23 5.94
CA GLY A 32 -18.03 1.08 6.22
C GLY A 32 -17.05 1.54 5.14
N GLY A 33 -17.41 1.33 3.87
CA GLY A 33 -16.66 1.86 2.73
C GLY A 33 -16.69 3.41 2.70
N PRO A 34 -15.89 4.05 1.84
CA PRO A 34 -15.76 5.51 1.81
C PRO A 34 -17.10 6.22 1.55
N VAL A 35 -17.95 5.66 0.69
CA VAL A 35 -19.31 6.17 0.45
C VAL A 35 -20.13 6.22 1.74
N GLN A 36 -20.10 5.16 2.55
CA GLN A 36 -20.86 5.11 3.81
C GLN A 36 -20.28 6.05 4.87
N ARG A 37 -18.96 6.25 4.88
CA ARG A 37 -18.28 7.20 5.78
C ARG A 37 -18.68 8.63 5.45
N ASP A 38 -18.59 9.05 4.20
CA ASP A 38 -18.98 10.40 3.77
C ASP A 38 -20.46 10.67 4.10
N LEU A 39 -21.34 9.67 3.91
CA LEU A 39 -22.76 9.79 4.30
C LEU A 39 -22.95 9.95 5.82
N GLN A 40 -22.20 9.19 6.63
CA GLN A 40 -22.25 9.32 8.09
C GLN A 40 -21.71 10.68 8.55
N GLU A 41 -20.61 11.15 7.96
CA GLU A 41 -20.03 12.46 8.25
C GLU A 41 -21.02 13.59 7.89
N MET A 42 -21.70 13.51 6.74
CA MET A 42 -22.75 14.46 6.35
C MET A 42 -23.95 14.44 7.30
N ASN A 43 -24.42 13.25 7.69
CA ASN A 43 -25.53 13.13 8.63
C ASN A 43 -25.16 13.67 10.03
N ASN A 44 -23.93 13.40 10.49
CA ASN A 44 -23.42 13.92 11.75
C ASN A 44 -23.24 15.44 11.71
N ALA A 45 -22.78 16.00 10.58
CA ALA A 45 -22.67 17.44 10.39
C ALA A 45 -24.04 18.13 10.40
N ALA A 46 -25.04 17.56 9.71
CA ALA A 46 -26.42 18.06 9.72
C ALA A 46 -27.07 17.98 11.12
N ALA A 47 -26.75 16.94 11.91
CA ALA A 47 -27.21 16.79 13.28
C ALA A 47 -26.53 17.79 14.25
N GLY A 48 -25.27 18.13 14.00
CA GLY A 48 -24.51 19.11 14.80
C GLY A 48 -25.04 20.54 14.68
N GLU A 49 -25.57 20.92 13.50
CA GLU A 49 -26.22 22.23 13.30
C GLU A 49 -27.60 22.33 13.97
N GLN A 50 -28.29 21.21 14.21
CA GLN A 50 -29.58 21.17 14.91
C GLN A 50 -29.48 21.09 16.44
N GLY A 51 -28.27 20.97 17.00
CA GLY A 51 -28.00 20.79 18.43
C GLY A 51 -28.27 22.00 19.35
N GLY A 52 -29.11 22.96 18.92
CA GLY A 52 -29.44 24.17 19.68
C GLY A 52 -30.81 24.18 20.38
N THR A 53 -31.70 23.22 20.15
CA THR A 53 -33.01 23.21 20.84
C THR A 53 -33.46 21.81 21.24
N SER A 54 -33.74 21.67 22.55
CA SER A 54 -34.28 20.49 23.21
C SER A 54 -35.61 20.03 22.59
N GLY A 55 -35.66 18.80 22.10
CA GLY A 55 -36.89 18.15 21.73
C GLY A 55 -36.63 16.70 21.34
N MET A 56 -37.09 15.77 22.19
CA MET A 56 -37.10 14.35 21.94
C MET A 56 -38.11 14.04 20.82
N ARG A 57 -37.74 14.33 19.58
CA ARG A 57 -38.35 13.77 18.38
C ARG A 57 -37.47 12.61 17.96
N GLU A 58 -38.08 11.45 17.73
CA GLU A 58 -37.44 10.35 17.01
C GLU A 58 -36.74 10.94 15.79
N SER A 59 -35.43 10.74 15.72
CA SER A 59 -34.60 11.14 14.60
C SER A 59 -35.05 10.31 13.40
N GLU A 60 -36.04 10.81 12.64
CA GLU A 60 -36.07 10.60 11.20
C GLU A 60 -34.76 11.23 10.70
N GLY A 61 -33.69 10.41 10.71
CA GLY A 61 -32.36 10.83 10.33
C GLY A 61 -32.43 11.57 9.01
N ALA A 62 -31.71 12.69 8.90
CA ALA A 62 -31.70 13.54 7.71
C ALA A 62 -31.64 12.64 6.46
N ALA A 63 -32.77 12.53 5.76
CA ALA A 63 -32.93 11.55 4.71
C ALA A 63 -31.95 11.91 3.59
N ILE A 64 -30.92 11.09 3.41
CA ILE A 64 -29.92 11.26 2.35
C ILE A 64 -30.66 11.32 1.03
N THR A 65 -30.51 12.42 0.29
CA THR A 65 -31.13 12.53 -1.03
C THR A 65 -30.40 11.58 -1.99
N PRO A 66 -31.11 10.94 -2.95
CA PRO A 66 -30.46 10.10 -3.95
C PRO A 66 -29.35 10.79 -4.73
N ILE A 67 -29.50 12.09 -4.98
CA ILE A 67 -28.52 12.91 -5.69
C ILE A 67 -27.20 12.95 -4.92
N GLN A 68 -27.23 13.22 -3.61
CA GLN A 68 -26.04 13.25 -2.75
C GLN A 68 -25.32 11.90 -2.75
N LEU A 69 -26.07 10.79 -2.65
CA LEU A 69 -25.46 9.45 -2.70
C LEU A 69 -24.73 9.24 -4.03
N PHE A 70 -25.37 9.56 -5.16
CA PHE A 70 -24.75 9.34 -6.48
C PHE A 70 -23.54 10.22 -6.72
N GLU A 71 -23.52 11.45 -6.20
CA GLU A 71 -22.33 12.32 -6.26
C GLU A 71 -21.16 11.74 -5.47
N ILE A 72 -21.41 11.20 -4.27
CA ILE A 72 -20.39 10.52 -3.46
C ILE A 72 -19.92 9.23 -4.14
N GLU A 73 -20.84 8.41 -4.65
CA GLU A 73 -20.49 7.20 -5.41
C GLU A 73 -19.62 7.51 -6.62
N GLU A 74 -19.98 8.57 -7.35
CA GLU A 74 -19.20 9.07 -8.45
C GLU A 74 -17.82 9.44 -7.92
N ARG A 75 -17.67 10.33 -6.94
CA ARG A 75 -16.35 10.72 -6.37
C ARG A 75 -15.44 9.51 -6.09
N HIS A 76 -15.97 8.49 -5.40
CA HIS A 76 -15.24 7.27 -5.01
C HIS A 76 -15.19 6.16 -6.08
N ARG A 77 -15.64 6.44 -7.31
CA ARG A 77 -15.64 5.51 -8.45
C ARG A 77 -16.39 4.18 -8.17
N ARG A 78 -17.46 4.27 -7.39
CA ARG A 78 -18.31 3.16 -6.93
C ARG A 78 -19.60 2.99 -7.76
N GLU A 79 -19.68 3.68 -8.90
CA GLU A 79 -20.84 3.67 -9.78
C GLU A 79 -20.93 2.41 -10.66
N LYS A 80 -19.78 1.79 -10.98
CA LYS A 80 -19.69 0.58 -11.81
C LYS A 80 -19.59 -0.69 -10.95
N GLY A 81 -20.00 -1.81 -11.53
CA GLY A 81 -19.86 -3.12 -10.89
C GLY A 81 -18.39 -3.49 -10.61
N THR A 82 -18.16 -4.29 -9.57
CA THR A 82 -16.82 -4.70 -9.09
C THR A 82 -15.88 -5.17 -10.20
N TRP A 83 -16.35 -6.07 -11.06
CA TRP A 83 -15.52 -6.62 -12.15
C TRP A 83 -15.10 -5.55 -13.17
N ARG A 84 -16.04 -4.70 -13.58
CA ARG A 84 -15.76 -3.62 -14.54
C ARG A 84 -14.76 -2.63 -13.94
N SER A 85 -14.94 -2.23 -12.68
CA SER A 85 -14.02 -1.32 -12.01
C SER A 85 -12.63 -1.93 -11.80
N TYR A 86 -12.53 -3.25 -11.53
CA TYR A 86 -11.24 -3.93 -11.45
C TYR A 86 -10.51 -3.93 -12.80
N LEU A 87 -11.22 -4.20 -13.90
CA LEU A 87 -10.63 -4.17 -15.25
C LEU A 87 -10.21 -2.75 -15.69
N GLU A 88 -10.96 -1.73 -15.27
CA GLU A 88 -10.59 -0.32 -15.46
C GLU A 88 -9.36 0.06 -14.62
N TRP A 89 -9.29 -0.40 -13.36
CA TRP A 89 -8.11 -0.19 -12.51
C TRP A 89 -6.87 -0.92 -13.07
N LEU A 90 -7.05 -2.15 -13.55
CA LEU A 90 -5.97 -2.90 -14.20
C LEU A 90 -5.51 -2.21 -15.50
N GLY A 91 -6.39 -1.46 -16.15
CA GLY A 91 -6.09 -0.75 -17.39
C GLY A 91 -6.30 -1.59 -18.66
N VAL A 92 -7.05 -2.70 -18.57
CA VAL A 92 -7.43 -3.53 -19.74
C VAL A 92 -8.59 -2.92 -20.50
N VAL A 93 -9.33 -2.02 -19.84
CA VAL A 93 -10.58 -1.46 -20.30
C VAL A 93 -10.55 0.06 -20.12
N PRO A 94 -11.09 0.85 -21.06
CA PRO A 94 -11.09 2.29 -20.95
C PRO A 94 -11.96 2.75 -19.77
N ARG A 95 -11.47 3.76 -19.05
CA ARG A 95 -12.13 4.41 -17.92
C ARG A 95 -12.44 5.86 -18.21
N ASP A 96 -13.28 6.45 -17.38
CA ASP A 96 -13.68 7.86 -17.47
C ASP A 96 -12.60 8.69 -16.75
N LEU A 97 -11.67 9.31 -17.49
CA LEU A 97 -10.51 10.02 -16.94
C LEU A 97 -10.89 11.36 -16.31
N GLN A 98 -11.75 12.09 -17.02
CA GLN A 98 -12.37 13.33 -16.56
C GLN A 98 -13.86 13.18 -16.75
N ARG A 99 -14.64 13.69 -15.80
CA ARG A 99 -16.09 13.66 -15.87
C ARG A 99 -16.72 14.78 -15.05
N THR A 100 -17.91 15.17 -15.48
CA THR A 100 -18.84 16.01 -14.73
C THR A 100 -20.23 15.42 -14.92
N ALA A 101 -21.03 15.39 -13.86
CA ALA A 101 -22.39 14.87 -13.91
C ALA A 101 -23.38 15.86 -13.32
N ARG A 102 -24.60 15.86 -13.85
CA ARG A 102 -25.72 16.69 -13.36
C ARG A 102 -27.04 15.94 -13.56
N SER A 103 -27.98 16.11 -12.63
CA SER A 103 -29.32 15.53 -12.75
C SER A 103 -30.21 16.36 -13.68
N PHE A 104 -31.10 15.71 -14.44
CA PHE A 104 -32.17 16.36 -15.21
C PHE A 104 -33.34 16.70 -14.31
N ASN A 105 -33.85 17.93 -14.44
CA ASN A 105 -35.19 18.25 -13.96
C ASN A 105 -36.25 17.58 -14.85
N GLU A 106 -37.44 17.26 -14.31
CA GLU A 106 -38.47 16.43 -14.96
C GLU A 106 -38.94 16.93 -16.34
N GLU A 107 -38.72 18.21 -16.66
CA GLU A 107 -39.13 18.85 -17.93
C GLU A 107 -37.96 19.28 -18.83
N GLU A 108 -36.70 19.11 -18.39
CA GLU A 108 -35.54 19.56 -19.15
C GLU A 108 -35.08 18.52 -20.18
N THR A 109 -35.09 18.91 -21.46
CA THR A 109 -34.53 18.11 -22.56
C THR A 109 -33.05 18.41 -22.83
N ARG A 110 -32.51 19.43 -22.14
CA ARG A 110 -31.14 19.92 -22.29
C ARG A 110 -30.59 20.33 -20.92
N ILE A 111 -29.34 19.94 -20.67
CA ILE A 111 -28.55 20.45 -19.53
C ILE A 111 -27.24 21.02 -20.03
N SER A 112 -26.90 22.21 -19.53
CA SER A 112 -25.55 22.78 -19.66
C SER A 112 -24.64 22.27 -18.53
N ILE A 113 -23.48 21.73 -18.89
CA ILE A 113 -22.46 21.22 -17.98
C ILE A 113 -21.09 21.81 -18.33
N GLN A 114 -20.39 22.30 -17.32
CA GLN A 114 -19.02 22.80 -17.47
C GLN A 114 -18.04 21.66 -17.81
N MET A 115 -17.28 21.85 -18.89
CA MET A 115 -16.22 20.94 -19.31
C MET A 115 -14.98 21.10 -18.42
N PRO A 116 -14.52 20.02 -17.74
CA PRO A 116 -13.30 20.03 -16.95
C PRO A 116 -12.08 20.51 -17.75
N GLY A 117 -11.37 21.51 -17.23
CA GLY A 117 -10.12 22.02 -17.82
C GLY A 117 -10.30 22.96 -19.03
N VAL A 118 -11.51 23.14 -19.53
CA VAL A 118 -11.81 24.08 -20.63
C VAL A 118 -12.50 25.36 -20.13
N ASN A 119 -13.06 25.33 -18.90
CA ASN A 119 -13.80 26.45 -18.27
C ASN A 119 -14.95 26.99 -19.15
N MET A 120 -15.49 26.16 -20.04
CA MET A 120 -16.62 26.48 -20.91
C MET A 120 -17.67 25.38 -20.80
N ASP A 121 -18.90 25.74 -21.11
CA ASP A 121 -20.05 24.85 -20.95
C ASP A 121 -20.42 24.14 -22.25
N ALA A 122 -20.83 22.89 -22.12
CA ALA A 122 -21.39 22.09 -23.20
C ALA A 122 -22.79 21.61 -22.83
N ASP A 123 -23.70 21.72 -23.78
CA ASP A 123 -25.07 21.27 -23.67
C ASP A 123 -25.19 19.79 -24.03
N ILE A 124 -25.82 19.05 -23.14
CA ILE A 124 -26.19 17.65 -23.33
C ILE A 124 -27.67 17.63 -23.67
N VAL A 125 -27.98 17.29 -24.92
CA VAL A 125 -29.35 17.27 -25.45
C VAL A 125 -29.82 15.84 -25.61
N LYS A 126 -30.95 15.49 -25.00
CA LYS A 126 -31.61 14.19 -25.15
C LYS A 126 -32.38 14.16 -26.47
N LYS A 127 -32.11 13.17 -27.31
CA LYS A 127 -32.88 12.93 -28.53
C LYS A 127 -34.10 12.05 -28.25
N GLU A 128 -35.09 12.09 -29.13
CA GLU A 128 -36.31 11.28 -29.04
C GLU A 128 -36.04 9.76 -29.07
N ASP A 129 -34.92 9.33 -29.64
CA ASP A 129 -34.47 7.93 -29.66
C ASP A 129 -33.79 7.47 -28.36
N GLY A 130 -33.68 8.35 -27.35
CA GLY A 130 -32.99 8.10 -26.08
C GLY A 130 -31.46 8.23 -26.15
N SER A 131 -30.89 8.53 -27.33
CA SER A 131 -29.48 8.88 -27.46
C SER A 131 -29.23 10.33 -27.05
N VAL A 132 -27.96 10.68 -26.88
CA VAL A 132 -27.55 11.95 -26.31
C VAL A 132 -26.59 12.63 -27.28
N ALA A 133 -26.82 13.90 -27.58
CA ALA A 133 -25.90 14.72 -28.35
C ALA A 133 -25.18 15.69 -27.42
N LEU A 134 -23.86 15.78 -27.58
CA LEU A 134 -23.05 16.83 -26.97
C LEU A 134 -22.93 17.99 -27.97
N ARG A 135 -23.25 19.21 -27.54
CA ARG A 135 -23.14 20.43 -28.34
C ARG A 135 -22.52 21.55 -27.50
N PRO A 136 -21.87 22.55 -28.11
CA PRO A 136 -21.50 23.77 -27.39
C PRO A 136 -22.74 24.44 -26.78
N SER A 137 -22.59 25.06 -25.62
CA SER A 137 -23.73 25.73 -24.98
C SER A 137 -24.29 26.87 -25.81
N GLU A 138 -25.63 27.01 -25.86
CA GLU A 138 -26.27 28.06 -26.65
C GLU A 138 -25.92 29.48 -26.17
N ASP A 139 -25.60 29.63 -24.89
CA ASP A 139 -25.23 30.90 -24.25
C ASP A 139 -23.85 31.42 -24.67
N LEU A 140 -23.08 30.62 -25.41
CA LEU A 140 -21.74 30.98 -25.90
C LEU A 140 -21.78 31.79 -27.21
N THR A 141 -20.81 32.68 -27.38
CA THR A 141 -20.57 33.38 -28.66
C THR A 141 -20.11 32.41 -29.76
N ASP A 142 -20.28 32.76 -31.04
CA ASP A 142 -19.89 31.88 -32.16
C ASP A 142 -18.42 31.46 -32.12
N VAL A 143 -17.53 32.36 -31.67
CA VAL A 143 -16.10 32.07 -31.47
C VAL A 143 -15.91 31.04 -30.36
N GLN A 144 -16.59 31.20 -29.22
CA GLN A 144 -16.53 30.24 -28.12
C GLN A 144 -17.14 28.88 -28.50
N LYS A 145 -18.23 28.87 -29.29
CA LYS A 145 -18.84 27.64 -29.81
C LYS A 145 -17.88 26.86 -30.71
N ALA A 146 -17.14 27.56 -31.57
CA ALA A 146 -16.10 26.95 -32.39
C ALA A 146 -14.98 26.34 -31.54
N ILE A 147 -14.51 27.05 -30.51
CA ILE A 147 -13.51 26.54 -29.55
C ILE A 147 -14.01 25.29 -28.84
N VAL A 148 -15.23 25.30 -28.31
CA VAL A 148 -15.80 24.14 -27.60
C VAL A 148 -15.97 22.95 -28.54
N THR A 149 -16.40 23.17 -29.78
CA THR A 149 -16.53 22.10 -30.78
C THR A 149 -15.18 21.46 -31.08
N ASP A 150 -14.15 22.28 -31.35
CA ASP A 150 -12.79 21.81 -31.59
C ASP A 150 -12.25 21.01 -30.40
N ARG A 151 -12.51 21.46 -29.17
CA ARG A 151 -12.10 20.77 -27.94
C ARG A 151 -12.84 19.46 -27.70
N ILE A 152 -14.13 19.39 -28.05
CA ILE A 152 -14.92 18.15 -27.97
C ILE A 152 -14.30 17.09 -28.89
N ASP A 153 -13.98 17.47 -30.12
CA ASP A 153 -13.43 16.57 -31.14
C ASP A 153 -11.96 16.22 -30.86
N GLU A 154 -11.12 17.20 -30.48
CA GLU A 154 -9.69 17.01 -30.17
C GLU A 154 -9.49 16.04 -29.00
N TYR A 155 -10.32 16.15 -27.96
CA TYR A 155 -10.18 15.35 -26.74
C TYR A 155 -11.15 14.17 -26.63
N ASP A 156 -11.98 13.92 -27.66
CA ASP A 156 -12.97 12.84 -27.74
C ASP A 156 -13.94 12.84 -26.54
N TRP A 157 -14.51 14.01 -26.24
CA TRP A 157 -15.51 14.17 -25.18
C TRP A 157 -16.84 13.50 -25.57
N LYS A 158 -17.41 12.74 -24.63
CA LYS A 158 -18.64 11.97 -24.82
C LYS A 158 -19.65 12.29 -23.75
N ALA A 159 -20.92 12.17 -24.10
CA ALA A 159 -22.02 12.31 -23.16
C ALA A 159 -22.81 10.99 -23.06
N ARG A 160 -23.27 10.66 -21.87
CA ARG A 160 -24.23 9.57 -21.64
C ARG A 160 -25.27 9.97 -20.61
N VAL A 161 -26.47 9.42 -20.72
CA VAL A 161 -27.53 9.57 -19.72
C VAL A 161 -27.63 8.27 -18.92
N VAL A 162 -27.62 8.38 -17.60
CA VAL A 162 -27.89 7.28 -16.68
C VAL A 162 -29.36 7.32 -16.32
N GLY A 163 -30.11 6.36 -16.86
CA GLY A 163 -31.54 6.24 -16.61
C GLY A 163 -31.88 5.78 -15.19
N VAL A 164 -33.11 6.05 -14.77
CA VAL A 164 -33.65 5.75 -13.43
C VAL A 164 -33.50 4.27 -13.03
N ALA A 165 -33.63 3.34 -13.98
CA ALA A 165 -33.48 1.91 -13.71
C ALA A 165 -32.06 1.54 -13.23
N GLU A 166 -31.02 2.13 -13.82
CA GLU A 166 -29.63 1.91 -13.39
C GLU A 166 -29.36 2.60 -12.05
N LEU A 167 -29.90 3.81 -11.84
CA LEU A 167 -29.79 4.51 -10.57
C LEU A 167 -30.43 3.72 -9.41
N ARG A 168 -31.60 3.10 -9.64
CA ARG A 168 -32.23 2.20 -8.66
C ARG A 168 -31.34 0.99 -8.33
N LYS A 169 -30.65 0.44 -9.32
CA LYS A 169 -29.70 -0.68 -9.12
C LYS A 169 -28.48 -0.24 -8.32
N ARG A 170 -27.95 0.97 -8.58
CA ARG A 170 -26.84 1.57 -7.82
C ARG A 170 -27.23 1.81 -6.37
N TRP A 171 -28.40 2.42 -6.15
CA TRP A 171 -28.96 2.63 -4.81
C TRP A 171 -28.99 1.32 -4.03
N LYS A 172 -29.63 0.28 -4.57
CA LYS A 172 -29.72 -1.03 -3.90
C LYS A 172 -28.35 -1.63 -3.53
N ARG A 173 -27.32 -1.35 -4.33
CA ARG A 173 -25.96 -1.88 -4.12
C ARG A 173 -25.19 -1.10 -3.05
N ASN A 174 -25.35 0.22 -2.99
CA ASN A 174 -24.44 1.12 -2.29
C ASN A 174 -25.09 1.86 -1.12
N SER A 175 -26.42 1.90 -1.03
CA SER A 175 -27.17 2.59 0.04
C SER A 175 -27.04 1.94 1.41
N GLY A 176 -26.31 0.83 1.54
CA GLY A 176 -26.13 0.13 2.82
C GLY A 176 -27.42 -0.48 3.38
N GLY A 177 -28.43 -0.71 2.53
CA GLY A 177 -29.73 -1.26 2.94
C GLY A 177 -30.80 -0.22 3.22
N LEU A 178 -30.52 1.07 3.02
CA LEU A 178 -31.53 2.13 3.12
C LEU A 178 -32.61 1.96 2.04
N GLU A 179 -33.87 2.14 2.46
CA GLU A 179 -35.00 2.23 1.55
C GLU A 179 -34.92 3.51 0.72
N LEU A 180 -35.39 3.45 -0.52
CA LEU A 180 -35.40 4.62 -1.39
C LEU A 180 -36.44 5.62 -0.83
N PRO A 181 -36.06 6.87 -0.51
CA PRO A 181 -36.95 7.82 0.20
C PRO A 181 -38.24 8.12 -0.57
N ASP A 182 -38.15 8.27 -1.90
CA ASP A 182 -39.30 8.41 -2.80
C ASP A 182 -38.95 7.86 -4.19
N ALA A 183 -39.84 7.06 -4.79
CA ALA A 183 -39.64 6.50 -6.13
C ALA A 183 -39.60 7.57 -7.23
N GLY A 184 -40.23 8.74 -7.01
CA GLY A 184 -40.19 9.89 -7.91
C GLY A 184 -38.92 10.75 -7.79
N SER A 185 -38.18 10.64 -6.68
CA SER A 185 -36.97 11.45 -6.44
C SER A 185 -35.75 11.08 -7.29
N LEU A 186 -35.82 9.99 -8.06
CA LEU A 186 -34.74 9.55 -8.95
C LEU A 186 -34.84 10.26 -10.30
N GLN A 187 -34.01 11.26 -10.47
CA GLN A 187 -33.83 11.97 -11.73
C GLN A 187 -32.75 11.30 -12.60
N GLU A 188 -32.94 11.30 -13.92
CA GLU A 188 -31.89 10.87 -14.85
C GLU A 188 -30.63 11.73 -14.67
N ARG A 189 -29.45 11.14 -14.85
CA ARG A 189 -28.17 11.87 -14.73
C ARG A 189 -27.46 11.97 -16.06
N ALA A 190 -27.21 13.20 -16.52
CA ALA A 190 -26.28 13.47 -17.60
C ALA A 190 -24.85 13.34 -17.08
N VAL A 191 -24.02 12.60 -17.81
CA VAL A 191 -22.59 12.46 -17.53
C VAL A 191 -21.82 12.86 -18.77
N LEU A 192 -21.09 13.96 -18.65
CA LEU A 192 -20.04 14.36 -19.59
C LEU A 192 -18.75 13.69 -19.17
N PHE A 193 -18.07 12.98 -20.08
CA PHE A 193 -16.83 12.30 -19.74
C PHE A 193 -15.86 12.17 -20.91
N ARG A 194 -14.59 12.01 -20.56
CA ARG A 194 -13.51 11.66 -21.49
C ARG A 194 -13.02 10.25 -21.21
N SER A 195 -13.12 9.37 -22.19
CA SER A 195 -12.66 7.98 -22.06
C SER A 195 -11.18 7.84 -22.39
N GLY A 196 -10.45 7.03 -21.63
CA GLY A 196 -9.07 6.67 -21.95
C GLY A 196 -8.56 5.48 -21.14
N TYR A 197 -7.39 4.96 -21.54
CA TYR A 197 -6.72 3.88 -20.82
C TYR A 197 -5.77 4.46 -19.78
N ASP A 198 -6.00 4.14 -18.52
CA ASP A 198 -5.20 4.63 -17.40
C ASP A 198 -5.40 3.66 -16.22
N GLY A 199 -4.39 2.85 -15.95
CA GLY A 199 -4.44 1.79 -14.95
C GLY A 199 -3.08 1.15 -14.75
N LEU A 200 -3.06 0.05 -14.00
CA LEU A 200 -1.82 -0.61 -13.57
C LEU A 200 -0.91 -0.96 -14.76
N LEU A 201 -1.48 -1.45 -15.87
CA LEU A 201 -0.73 -1.81 -17.07
C LEU A 201 -0.11 -0.61 -17.79
N GLN A 202 -0.64 0.60 -17.59
CA GLN A 202 -0.09 1.86 -18.09
C GLN A 202 0.87 2.53 -17.07
N GLY A 203 1.11 1.90 -15.92
CA GLY A 203 1.96 2.43 -14.85
C GLY A 203 1.25 3.39 -13.89
N SER A 204 -0.07 3.43 -13.92
CA SER A 204 -0.89 4.30 -13.07
C SER A 204 -1.58 3.49 -11.98
N LEU A 205 -1.39 3.91 -10.73
CA LEU A 205 -2.07 3.33 -9.56
C LEU A 205 -3.35 4.08 -9.18
N GLY A 206 -3.70 5.10 -9.97
CA GLY A 206 -4.78 6.03 -9.64
C GLY A 206 -4.30 7.23 -8.82
N LYS A 207 -5.29 7.97 -8.31
CA LYS A 207 -5.11 9.12 -7.43
C LYS A 207 -5.71 8.81 -6.08
N SER A 208 -5.09 9.34 -5.03
CA SER A 208 -5.62 9.29 -3.67
C SER A 208 -6.94 10.03 -3.57
N ASP A 209 -7.94 9.43 -2.94
CA ASP A 209 -9.22 10.10 -2.68
C ASP A 209 -9.09 11.14 -1.55
N LYS A 210 -8.04 11.04 -0.72
CA LYS A 210 -7.80 11.94 0.42
C LYS A 210 -6.87 13.12 0.09
N TYR A 211 -5.77 12.84 -0.59
CA TYR A 211 -4.71 13.82 -0.89
C TYR A 211 -4.84 14.42 -2.30
N ASP A 212 -5.67 13.83 -3.18
CA ASP A 212 -5.78 14.15 -4.62
C ASP A 212 -4.46 13.99 -5.45
N ASP A 213 -3.39 13.55 -4.78
CA ASP A 213 -2.11 13.23 -5.39
C ASP A 213 -2.11 11.86 -6.08
N PRO A 214 -1.32 11.67 -7.14
CA PRO A 214 -1.08 10.36 -7.72
C PRO A 214 -0.52 9.37 -6.68
N VAL A 215 -1.07 8.15 -6.62
CA VAL A 215 -0.60 7.14 -5.66
C VAL A 215 0.88 6.82 -5.87
N ILE A 216 1.36 6.86 -7.12
CA ILE A 216 2.76 6.60 -7.44
C ILE A 216 3.72 7.66 -6.87
N SER A 217 3.31 8.94 -6.78
CA SER A 217 4.16 9.98 -6.20
C SER A 217 4.25 9.83 -4.70
N LEU A 218 3.11 9.55 -4.04
CA LEU A 218 3.06 9.22 -2.61
C LEU A 218 4.02 8.05 -2.33
N VAL A 219 3.86 6.93 -3.01
CA VAL A 219 4.76 5.77 -2.88
C VAL A 219 6.23 6.13 -3.07
N ARG A 220 6.57 6.83 -4.16
CA ARG A 220 7.95 7.14 -4.54
C ARG A 220 8.70 7.92 -3.46
N GLU A 221 8.01 8.84 -2.80
CA GLU A 221 8.59 9.68 -1.75
C GLU A 221 8.99 8.88 -0.51
N ARG A 222 8.32 7.75 -0.24
CA ARG A 222 8.58 6.90 0.94
C ARG A 222 9.56 5.76 0.66
N ILE A 223 9.85 5.45 -0.62
CA ILE A 223 10.76 4.34 -1.01
C ILE A 223 12.15 4.50 -0.37
N PRO A 224 12.81 5.67 -0.43
CA PRO A 224 14.16 5.79 0.08
C PRO A 224 14.27 5.48 1.58
N ILE A 225 13.28 5.93 2.35
CA ILE A 225 13.23 5.76 3.81
C ILE A 225 13.03 4.30 4.17
N SER A 226 12.03 3.64 3.58
CA SER A 226 11.75 2.23 3.87
C SER A 226 12.83 1.29 3.33
N LEU A 227 13.44 1.64 2.19
CA LEU A 227 14.62 0.94 1.67
C LEU A 227 15.81 1.06 2.60
N PHE A 228 16.07 2.25 3.17
CA PHE A 228 17.12 2.45 4.14
C PHE A 228 16.93 1.53 5.35
N TYR A 229 15.77 1.56 6.01
CA TYR A 229 15.55 0.70 7.18
C TYR A 229 15.61 -0.79 6.83
N GLY A 230 14.96 -1.22 5.74
CA GLY A 230 14.98 -2.64 5.37
C GLY A 230 16.37 -3.16 5.00
N VAL A 231 17.16 -2.41 4.22
CA VAL A 231 18.51 -2.82 3.82
C VAL A 231 19.49 -2.75 5.00
N ILE A 232 19.48 -1.67 5.78
CA ILE A 232 20.38 -1.52 6.93
C ILE A 232 20.03 -2.55 8.01
N SER A 233 18.75 -2.78 8.30
CA SER A 233 18.35 -3.87 9.21
C SER A 233 18.80 -5.23 8.69
N MET A 234 18.66 -5.53 7.40
CA MET A 234 19.16 -6.79 6.83
C MET A 234 20.69 -6.94 7.00
N ILE A 235 21.46 -5.89 6.71
CA ILE A 235 22.92 -5.87 6.89
C ILE A 235 23.29 -6.11 8.35
N LEU A 236 22.62 -5.44 9.29
CA LEU A 236 22.89 -5.57 10.72
C LEU A 236 22.46 -6.94 11.27
N ILE A 237 21.31 -7.47 10.84
CA ILE A 237 20.84 -8.82 11.20
C ILE A 237 21.90 -9.84 10.77
N TYR A 238 22.30 -9.85 9.51
CA TYR A 238 23.28 -10.83 9.04
C TYR A 238 24.68 -10.57 9.62
N GLY A 239 25.11 -9.30 9.68
CA GLY A 239 26.42 -8.91 10.17
C GLY A 239 26.64 -9.18 11.66
N ILE A 240 25.60 -9.15 12.48
CA ILE A 240 25.71 -9.38 13.93
C ILE A 240 25.24 -10.79 14.32
N CYS A 241 24.07 -11.22 13.84
CA CYS A 241 23.47 -12.47 14.30
C CYS A 241 24.17 -13.71 13.75
N ILE A 242 24.70 -13.68 12.51
CA ILE A 242 25.42 -14.83 11.94
C ILE A 242 26.72 -15.08 12.71
N PRO A 243 27.63 -14.09 12.90
CA PRO A 243 28.81 -14.29 13.72
C PRO A 243 28.50 -14.73 15.15
N LEU A 244 27.50 -14.11 15.78
CA LEU A 244 27.08 -14.49 17.13
C LEU A 244 26.58 -15.95 17.18
N GLY A 245 25.77 -16.36 16.21
CA GLY A 245 25.29 -17.75 16.07
C GLY A 245 26.43 -18.74 15.87
N ILE A 246 27.43 -18.40 15.04
CA ILE A 246 28.64 -19.20 14.83
C ILE A 246 29.40 -19.39 16.15
N VAL A 247 29.67 -18.29 16.86
CA VAL A 247 30.39 -18.33 18.14
C VAL A 247 29.63 -19.17 19.17
N LYS A 248 28.30 -19.05 19.23
CA LYS A 248 27.45 -19.83 20.14
C LYS A 248 27.42 -21.32 19.82
N ALA A 249 27.48 -21.70 18.54
CA ALA A 249 27.56 -23.11 18.14
C ALA A 249 28.93 -23.71 18.49
N ILE A 250 30.02 -23.01 18.17
CA ILE A 250 31.39 -23.50 18.47
C ILE A 250 31.61 -23.62 19.97
N LYS A 251 31.09 -22.66 20.76
CA LYS A 251 31.19 -22.63 22.23
C LYS A 251 29.92 -23.15 22.91
N HIS A 252 29.26 -24.14 22.30
CA HIS A 252 28.03 -24.70 22.85
C HIS A 252 28.21 -25.19 24.30
N ARG A 253 27.21 -24.96 25.17
CA ARG A 253 27.22 -25.27 26.61
C ARG A 253 28.25 -24.51 27.46
N THR A 254 28.92 -23.49 26.91
CA THR A 254 29.76 -22.60 27.71
C THR A 254 28.96 -21.46 28.32
N TRP A 255 29.56 -20.75 29.29
CA TRP A 255 28.95 -19.56 29.89
C TRP A 255 28.58 -18.50 28.84
N LEU A 256 29.40 -18.33 27.79
CA LEU A 256 29.13 -17.38 26.72
C LEU A 256 27.84 -17.74 25.97
N ASP A 257 27.61 -19.03 25.70
CA ASP A 257 26.38 -19.50 25.08
C ASP A 257 25.17 -19.22 25.98
N ASN A 258 25.27 -19.51 27.28
CA ASN A 258 24.17 -19.32 28.23
C ASN A 258 23.83 -17.84 28.45
N VAL A 259 24.82 -17.00 28.76
CA VAL A 259 24.62 -15.55 29.02
C VAL A 259 24.09 -14.84 27.78
N SER A 260 24.67 -15.09 26.60
CA SER A 260 24.15 -14.50 25.36
C SER A 260 22.75 -15.02 25.02
N SER A 261 22.41 -16.27 25.34
CA SER A 261 21.04 -16.77 25.15
C SER A 261 20.05 -16.02 26.04
N ILE A 262 20.39 -15.79 27.32
CA ILE A 262 19.54 -15.01 28.23
C ILE A 262 19.34 -13.60 27.67
N ALA A 263 20.42 -12.91 27.27
CA ALA A 263 20.31 -11.56 26.70
C ALA A 263 19.43 -11.53 25.44
N VAL A 264 19.62 -12.49 24.52
CA VAL A 264 18.85 -12.58 23.28
C VAL A 264 17.38 -12.87 23.53
N PHE A 265 17.05 -13.80 24.43
CA PHE A 265 15.67 -14.14 24.76
C PHE A 265 14.96 -13.02 25.54
N SER A 266 15.68 -12.32 26.43
CA SER A 266 15.14 -11.15 27.12
C SER A 266 14.80 -10.04 26.14
N GLY A 267 15.66 -9.77 25.15
CA GLY A 267 15.35 -8.81 24.09
C GLY A 267 14.14 -9.24 23.27
N TYR A 268 14.09 -10.51 22.86
CA TYR A 268 12.99 -11.06 22.06
C TYR A 268 11.61 -10.98 22.75
N ALA A 269 11.57 -11.02 24.07
CA ALA A 269 10.33 -10.87 24.83
C ALA A 269 9.70 -9.47 24.71
N ILE A 270 10.47 -8.46 24.29
CA ILE A 270 10.01 -7.08 24.14
C ILE A 270 9.55 -6.86 22.70
N PRO A 271 8.27 -6.52 22.46
CA PRO A 271 7.83 -6.12 21.12
C PRO A 271 8.58 -4.88 20.64
N GLY A 272 8.96 -4.84 19.36
CA GLY A 272 9.79 -3.75 18.80
C GLY A 272 9.21 -2.35 19.02
N TYR A 273 7.90 -2.18 18.89
CA TYR A 273 7.24 -0.88 19.14
C TYR A 273 7.27 -0.50 20.64
N VAL A 274 7.13 -1.46 21.56
CA VAL A 274 7.24 -1.20 23.01
C VAL A 274 8.66 -0.77 23.36
N LEU A 275 9.66 -1.45 22.79
CA LEU A 275 11.04 -1.02 22.89
C LEU A 275 11.20 0.41 22.36
N GLY A 276 10.59 0.74 21.22
CA GLY A 276 10.61 2.08 20.65
C GLY A 276 10.06 3.14 21.59
N SER A 277 8.87 2.93 22.17
CA SER A 277 8.29 3.84 23.16
C SER A 277 9.20 4.02 24.37
N PHE A 278 9.83 2.95 24.85
CA PHE A 278 10.78 3.03 25.96
C PHE A 278 12.04 3.81 25.60
N LEU A 279 12.66 3.53 24.45
CA LEU A 279 13.88 4.20 23.97
C LEU A 279 13.62 5.69 23.74
N LEU A 280 12.48 6.05 23.13
CA LEU A 280 12.10 7.43 22.89
C LEU A 280 11.96 8.22 24.19
N VAL A 281 11.31 7.65 25.21
CA VAL A 281 11.17 8.32 26.52
C VAL A 281 12.49 8.41 27.28
N PHE A 282 13.27 7.32 27.30
CA PHE A 282 14.45 7.24 28.15
C PHE A 282 15.69 7.86 27.49
N LEU A 283 16.03 7.44 26.28
CA LEU A 283 17.21 7.95 25.56
C LEU A 283 16.94 9.28 24.87
N GLY A 284 15.74 9.46 24.32
CA GLY A 284 15.33 10.72 23.71
C GLY A 284 14.94 11.76 24.77
N ALA A 285 13.75 11.64 25.35
CA ALA A 285 13.17 12.73 26.15
C ALA A 285 13.86 12.99 27.49
N ARG A 286 14.40 11.96 28.16
CA ARG A 286 15.05 12.13 29.48
C ARG A 286 16.54 12.43 29.41
N LEU A 287 17.26 11.76 28.51
CA LEU A 287 18.71 11.87 28.41
C LEU A 287 19.17 12.80 27.28
N ASP A 288 18.27 13.19 26.37
CA ASP A 288 18.55 14.05 25.21
C ASP A 288 19.71 13.51 24.34
N LEU A 289 19.81 12.17 24.25
CA LEU A 289 20.88 11.49 23.52
C LEU A 289 20.54 11.26 22.05
N PHE A 290 19.26 11.24 21.69
CA PHE A 290 18.78 10.92 20.35
C PHE A 290 17.49 11.70 20.04
N PRO A 291 17.21 11.97 18.76
CA PRO A 291 16.05 12.76 18.34
C PRO A 291 14.75 12.02 18.60
N LEU A 292 13.68 12.78 18.81
CA LEU A 292 12.36 12.24 19.15
C LEU A 292 11.56 11.82 17.92
N SER A 293 11.83 12.42 16.76
CA SER A 293 11.03 12.27 15.55
C SER A 293 11.86 12.44 14.28
N GLY A 294 11.33 11.96 13.16
CA GLY A 294 11.86 12.22 11.83
C GLY A 294 12.97 11.28 11.38
N PHE A 295 13.25 11.32 10.09
CA PHE A 295 14.31 10.53 9.45
C PHE A 295 15.67 11.26 9.43
N VAL A 296 15.63 12.60 9.37
CA VAL A 296 16.76 13.53 9.36
C VAL A 296 16.31 14.87 9.96
N SER A 297 17.24 15.71 10.38
CA SER A 297 16.95 17.08 10.86
C SER A 297 16.39 18.01 9.77
N GLU A 298 15.69 19.07 10.15
CA GLU A 298 15.12 20.06 9.20
C GLU A 298 16.21 20.79 8.38
N ASP A 299 17.36 21.05 9.00
CA ASP A 299 18.53 21.70 8.39
C ASP A 299 19.41 20.72 7.59
N PHE A 300 19.00 19.45 7.45
CA PHE A 300 19.80 18.40 6.82
C PHE A 300 20.32 18.80 5.45
N SER A 301 19.55 19.55 4.66
CA SER A 301 19.96 19.97 3.32
C SER A 301 21.22 20.84 3.31
N GLU A 302 21.41 21.65 4.37
CA GLU A 302 22.49 22.62 4.55
C GLU A 302 23.76 22.00 5.17
N LEU A 303 23.63 20.83 5.80
CA LEU A 303 24.73 20.16 6.48
C LEU A 303 25.84 19.69 5.51
N PRO A 304 27.12 19.75 5.93
CA PRO A 304 28.21 19.11 5.20
C PRO A 304 28.06 17.58 5.21
N LEU A 305 28.67 16.88 4.25
CA LEU A 305 28.51 15.43 4.07
C LEU A 305 28.76 14.60 5.33
N GLY A 306 29.79 14.93 6.12
CA GLY A 306 30.07 14.21 7.37
C GLY A 306 28.98 14.38 8.42
N ALA A 307 28.43 15.60 8.54
CA ALA A 307 27.34 15.90 9.46
C ALA A 307 26.02 15.26 8.98
N LYS A 308 25.76 15.22 7.67
CA LYS A 308 24.63 14.48 7.09
C LYS A 308 24.65 13.00 7.48
N ILE A 309 25.81 12.36 7.37
CA ILE A 309 25.95 10.94 7.75
C ILE A 309 25.68 10.76 9.24
N PHE A 310 26.27 11.62 10.09
CA PHE A 310 26.06 11.55 11.52
C PHE A 310 24.58 11.76 11.89
N ASP A 311 23.94 12.79 11.34
CA ASP A 311 22.54 13.12 11.54
C ASP A 311 21.63 11.94 11.19
N LEU A 312 21.84 11.35 10.01
CA LEU A 312 21.10 10.17 9.57
C LEU A 312 21.28 8.98 10.53
N PHE A 313 22.51 8.68 10.95
CA PHE A 313 22.74 7.62 11.93
C PHE A 313 22.10 7.92 13.28
N HIS A 314 22.17 9.17 13.72
CA HIS A 314 21.61 9.63 15.00
C HIS A 314 20.09 9.44 15.03
N HIS A 315 19.39 9.74 13.93
CA HIS A 315 17.95 9.45 13.78
C HIS A 315 17.66 7.95 13.61
N ALA A 316 18.56 7.20 12.97
CA ALA A 316 18.32 5.80 12.65
C ALA A 316 18.55 4.81 13.81
N VAL A 317 19.37 5.13 14.82
CA VAL A 317 19.79 4.18 15.86
C VAL A 317 18.61 3.58 16.64
N MET A 318 17.70 4.41 17.17
CA MET A 318 16.58 3.92 17.97
C MET A 318 15.57 3.10 17.13
N PRO A 319 15.10 3.59 15.96
CA PRO A 319 14.22 2.80 15.11
C PRO A 319 14.88 1.49 14.65
N LEU A 320 16.16 1.51 14.25
CA LEU A 320 16.87 0.29 13.83
C LEU A 320 16.93 -0.74 14.97
N ALA A 321 17.22 -0.32 16.20
CA ALA A 321 17.20 -1.23 17.35
C ALA A 321 15.83 -1.93 17.49
N CYS A 322 14.74 -1.19 17.27
CA CYS A 322 13.37 -1.71 17.30
C CYS A 322 13.07 -2.69 16.15
N TYR A 323 13.58 -2.43 14.95
CA TYR A 323 13.46 -3.37 13.83
C TYR A 323 14.28 -4.65 14.03
N LEU A 324 15.46 -4.53 14.67
CA LEU A 324 16.37 -5.64 14.88
C LEU A 324 15.88 -6.62 15.96
N VAL A 325 15.27 -6.14 17.04
CA VAL A 325 15.03 -6.94 18.24
C VAL A 325 14.24 -8.23 17.99
N GLY A 326 13.21 -8.17 17.12
CA GLY A 326 12.39 -9.34 16.78
C GLY A 326 13.15 -10.38 15.94
N SER A 327 13.91 -9.93 14.94
CA SER A 327 14.67 -10.81 14.03
C SER A 327 15.97 -11.33 14.65
N PHE A 328 16.49 -10.64 15.68
CA PHE A 328 17.79 -10.93 16.27
C PHE A 328 17.87 -12.34 16.86
N ALA A 329 16.86 -12.72 17.65
CA ALA A 329 16.80 -14.03 18.26
C ALA A 329 16.63 -15.13 17.21
N PHE A 330 15.67 -14.95 16.32
CA PHE A 330 15.39 -15.92 15.26
C PHE A 330 16.64 -16.21 14.42
N MET A 331 17.30 -15.18 13.88
CA MET A 331 18.49 -15.36 13.03
C MET A 331 19.67 -15.97 13.79
N THR A 332 19.92 -15.51 15.02
CA THR A 332 21.04 -16.01 15.84
C THR A 332 20.89 -17.50 16.14
N PHE A 333 19.68 -17.93 16.55
CA PHE A 333 19.41 -19.33 16.86
C PHE A 333 19.28 -20.20 15.61
N MET A 334 18.76 -19.65 14.51
CA MET A 334 18.75 -20.35 13.22
C MET A 334 20.18 -20.69 12.79
N MET A 335 21.11 -19.72 12.82
CA MET A 335 22.51 -19.96 12.53
C MET A 335 23.15 -20.95 13.51
N LYS A 336 22.91 -20.78 14.82
CA LYS A 336 23.45 -21.67 15.85
C LYS A 336 23.01 -23.13 15.63
N ASN A 337 21.71 -23.36 15.48
CA ASN A 337 21.14 -24.70 15.41
C ASN A 337 21.57 -25.41 14.11
N ASN A 338 21.47 -24.71 12.97
CA ASN A 338 21.92 -25.27 11.69
C ASN A 338 23.42 -25.61 11.71
N LEU A 339 24.25 -24.81 12.38
CA LEU A 339 25.67 -25.13 12.53
C LEU A 339 25.92 -26.28 13.46
N MET A 340 25.22 -26.36 14.60
CA MET A 340 25.31 -27.50 15.51
C MET A 340 24.97 -28.82 14.83
N ASP A 341 23.89 -28.87 14.06
CA ASP A 341 23.48 -30.06 13.32
C ASP A 341 24.54 -30.48 12.29
N ASN A 342 25.11 -29.50 11.58
CA ASN A 342 26.16 -29.77 10.59
C ASN A 342 27.49 -30.15 11.24
N LEU A 343 27.83 -29.62 12.41
CA LEU A 343 29.03 -30.01 13.17
C LEU A 343 28.95 -31.46 13.68
N ALA A 344 27.74 -31.96 13.95
CA ALA A 344 27.50 -33.33 14.35
C ALA A 344 27.51 -34.34 13.19
N ALA A 345 27.63 -33.88 11.93
CA ALA A 345 27.54 -34.72 10.76
C ALA A 345 28.83 -35.52 10.47
N ASP A 346 28.66 -36.72 9.88
CA ASP A 346 29.75 -37.66 9.59
C ASP A 346 30.84 -37.09 8.67
N TYR A 347 30.47 -36.21 7.73
CA TYR A 347 31.44 -35.58 6.83
C TYR A 347 32.39 -34.64 7.58
N VAL A 348 31.92 -33.97 8.64
CA VAL A 348 32.77 -33.12 9.49
C VAL A 348 33.69 -34.01 10.31
N ARG A 349 33.17 -35.04 10.97
CA ARG A 349 33.96 -36.00 11.74
C ARG A 349 35.05 -36.66 10.89
N THR A 350 34.72 -37.04 9.65
CA THR A 350 35.65 -37.63 8.69
C THR A 350 36.74 -36.64 8.28
N ALA A 351 36.40 -35.37 8.02
CA ALA A 351 37.38 -34.35 7.69
C ALA A 351 38.38 -34.12 8.84
N THR A 352 37.89 -34.02 10.08
CA THR A 352 38.75 -33.87 11.26
C THR A 352 39.62 -35.10 11.49
N ALA A 353 39.09 -36.31 11.27
CA ALA A 353 39.85 -37.56 11.36
C ALA A 353 40.97 -37.68 10.30
N LYS A 354 40.78 -37.04 9.14
CA LYS A 354 41.81 -36.91 8.09
C LYS A 354 42.86 -35.82 8.39
N GLY A 355 42.82 -35.19 9.56
CA GLY A 355 43.79 -34.18 9.99
C GLY A 355 43.45 -32.74 9.59
N VAL A 356 42.24 -32.47 9.08
CA VAL A 356 41.80 -31.09 8.84
C VAL A 356 41.62 -30.36 10.18
N PRO A 357 42.21 -29.16 10.38
CA PRO A 357 42.02 -28.39 11.60
C PRO A 357 40.53 -28.12 11.88
N TYR A 358 40.12 -28.19 13.14
CA TYR A 358 38.71 -28.02 13.53
C TYR A 358 38.09 -26.72 13.00
N SER A 359 38.83 -25.60 13.05
CA SER A 359 38.39 -24.31 12.49
C SER A 359 38.13 -24.38 10.98
N SER A 360 38.99 -25.08 10.24
CA SER A 360 38.79 -25.31 8.81
C SER A 360 37.59 -26.22 8.56
N ALA A 361 37.38 -27.25 9.38
CA ALA A 361 36.21 -28.12 9.27
C ALA A 361 34.90 -27.34 9.52
N VAL A 362 34.90 -26.42 10.50
CA VAL A 362 33.77 -25.54 10.79
C VAL A 362 33.47 -24.62 9.60
N PHE A 363 34.42 -23.80 9.16
CA PHE A 363 34.14 -22.76 8.16
C PHE A 363 34.07 -23.25 6.71
N LYS A 364 34.83 -24.30 6.35
CA LYS A 364 34.85 -24.81 4.96
C LYS A 364 33.83 -25.91 4.70
N HIS A 365 33.42 -26.66 5.74
CA HIS A 365 32.48 -27.78 5.58
C HIS A 365 31.15 -27.50 6.26
N ALA A 366 31.13 -27.34 7.59
CA ALA A 366 29.87 -27.23 8.32
C ALA A 366 29.09 -25.95 7.96
N PHE A 367 29.73 -24.77 8.07
CA PHE A 367 29.13 -23.46 7.82
C PHE A 367 28.51 -23.33 6.43
N ARG A 368 29.19 -23.86 5.40
CA ARG A 368 28.71 -23.82 4.02
C ARG A 368 27.36 -24.52 3.85
N ASN A 369 27.12 -25.60 4.59
CA ASN A 369 25.85 -26.31 4.57
C ASN A 369 24.82 -25.65 5.50
N SER A 370 25.27 -25.01 6.59
CA SER A 370 24.42 -24.30 7.54
C SER A 370 23.84 -22.99 7.03
N ILE A 371 24.45 -22.37 6.02
CA ILE A 371 23.96 -21.10 5.45
C ILE A 371 22.82 -21.30 4.43
N ILE A 372 22.57 -22.53 3.95
CA ILE A 372 21.50 -22.80 2.98
C ILE A 372 20.13 -22.38 3.52
N PRO A 373 19.71 -22.75 4.74
CA PRO A 373 18.43 -22.31 5.30
C PRO A 373 18.41 -20.81 5.62
N ILE A 374 19.56 -20.18 5.82
CA ILE A 374 19.63 -18.72 6.05
C ILE A 374 19.44 -17.98 4.72
N ALA A 375 20.00 -18.50 3.63
CA ALA A 375 19.84 -17.93 2.29
C ALA A 375 18.36 -17.86 1.85
N THR A 376 17.51 -18.75 2.35
CA THR A 376 16.06 -18.71 2.05
C THR A 376 15.36 -17.49 2.67
N THR A 377 15.90 -16.95 3.77
CA THR A 377 15.30 -15.81 4.49
C THR A 377 15.53 -14.47 3.81
N VAL A 378 16.48 -14.38 2.86
CA VAL A 378 16.81 -13.12 2.15
C VAL A 378 15.57 -12.54 1.49
N GLY A 379 14.75 -13.38 0.85
CA GLY A 379 13.51 -12.93 0.21
C GLY A 379 12.45 -12.44 1.17
N GLN A 380 12.38 -13.00 2.39
CA GLN A 380 11.47 -12.52 3.43
C GLN A 380 11.92 -11.15 3.95
N ASN A 381 13.23 -10.89 4.04
CA ASN A 381 13.70 -9.56 4.43
C ASN A 381 13.35 -8.46 3.40
N VAL A 382 13.15 -8.81 2.14
CA VAL A 382 12.65 -7.87 1.12
C VAL A 382 11.23 -7.40 1.46
N THR A 383 10.39 -8.23 2.10
CA THR A 383 9.06 -7.77 2.52
C THR A 383 9.12 -6.75 3.64
N LEU A 384 10.18 -6.78 4.47
CA LEU A 384 10.40 -5.80 5.54
C LEU A 384 10.68 -4.39 4.97
N ILE A 385 11.23 -4.29 3.76
CA ILE A 385 11.42 -3.02 3.04
C ILE A 385 10.09 -2.34 2.71
N VAL A 386 8.99 -3.09 2.56
CA VAL A 386 7.72 -2.56 2.04
C VAL A 386 6.60 -2.64 3.05
N GLY A 387 6.56 -3.70 3.84
CA GLY A 387 5.63 -3.81 4.96
C GLY A 387 6.00 -2.86 6.11
N GLY A 388 7.28 -2.49 6.21
CA GLY A 388 7.79 -1.62 7.25
C GLY A 388 7.34 -2.07 8.64
N SER A 389 7.23 -1.13 9.56
CA SER A 389 6.49 -1.32 10.80
C SER A 389 5.76 -0.03 11.09
N PHE A 390 4.48 0.02 10.72
CA PHE A 390 3.65 1.21 10.94
C PHE A 390 3.65 1.68 12.41
N LEU A 391 3.83 0.76 13.36
CA LEU A 391 3.96 1.11 14.79
C LEU A 391 5.30 1.77 15.11
N ILE A 392 6.42 1.23 14.62
CA ILE A 392 7.74 1.85 14.84
C ILE A 392 7.79 3.19 14.09
N GLU A 393 7.31 3.21 12.85
CA GLU A 393 7.23 4.43 12.03
C GLU A 393 6.35 5.50 12.70
N GLY A 394 5.19 5.13 13.24
CA GLY A 394 4.32 6.06 13.97
C GLY A 394 4.91 6.57 15.29
N ILE A 395 5.69 5.75 16.00
CA ILE A 395 6.35 6.16 17.26
C ILE A 395 7.43 7.20 17.01
N PHE A 396 8.24 7.00 15.97
CA PHE A 396 9.37 7.89 15.63
C PHE A 396 9.02 8.92 14.55
N ASP A 397 7.74 9.06 14.18
CA ASP A 397 7.26 9.97 13.13
C ASP A 397 8.06 9.86 11.82
N ILE A 398 8.24 8.62 11.35
CA ILE A 398 8.96 8.29 10.13
C ILE A 398 7.94 8.06 9.02
N ASN A 399 8.02 8.87 7.96
CA ASN A 399 7.17 8.76 6.79
C ASN A 399 7.58 7.59 5.87
N GLY A 400 7.39 6.35 6.34
CA GLY A 400 7.65 5.13 5.59
C GLY A 400 6.41 4.54 4.90
N PHE A 401 6.63 3.44 4.18
CA PHE A 401 5.56 2.65 3.54
C PHE A 401 4.57 2.05 4.52
N GLY A 402 5.04 1.59 5.69
CA GLY A 402 4.19 0.95 6.68
C GLY A 402 3.14 1.93 7.20
N LEU A 403 3.56 3.15 7.53
CA LEU A 403 2.68 4.22 7.97
C LEU A 403 1.72 4.66 6.87
N LEU A 404 2.20 4.84 5.62
CA LEU A 404 1.33 5.14 4.48
C LEU A 404 0.23 4.10 4.29
N GLN A 405 0.58 2.81 4.37
CA GLN A 405 -0.39 1.72 4.24
C GLN A 405 -1.43 1.77 5.36
N TYR A 406 -0.99 1.99 6.60
CA TYR A 406 -1.88 2.05 7.76
C TYR A 406 -2.83 3.25 7.69
N SER A 407 -2.31 4.44 7.39
CA SER A 407 -3.10 5.67 7.24
C SER A 407 -4.14 5.52 6.14
N ALA A 408 -3.78 4.96 4.99
CA ALA A 408 -4.71 4.74 3.89
C ALA A 408 -5.87 3.80 4.27
N ILE A 409 -5.62 2.78 5.11
CA ILE A 409 -6.67 1.89 5.62
C ILE A 409 -7.61 2.63 6.58
N LEU A 410 -7.06 3.44 7.50
CA LEU A 410 -7.85 4.22 8.45
C LEU A 410 -8.69 5.30 7.76
N GLU A 411 -8.12 5.95 6.75
CA GLU A 411 -8.75 7.01 5.98
C GLU A 411 -9.67 6.48 4.88
N LYS A 412 -9.69 5.16 4.65
CA LYS A 412 -10.47 4.48 3.60
C LYS A 412 -10.10 4.93 2.18
N ASP A 413 -8.83 5.28 1.97
CA ASP A 413 -8.27 5.62 0.67
C ASP A 413 -8.00 4.34 -0.14
N GLU A 414 -9.00 3.88 -0.87
CA GLU A 414 -8.93 2.63 -1.64
C GLU A 414 -7.82 2.64 -2.71
N PRO A 415 -7.65 3.70 -3.52
CA PRO A 415 -6.56 3.78 -4.49
C PRO A 415 -5.18 3.60 -3.85
N VAL A 416 -4.91 4.26 -2.72
CA VAL A 416 -3.62 4.14 -2.03
C VAL A 416 -3.45 2.74 -1.44
N VAL A 417 -4.46 2.19 -0.75
CA VAL A 417 -4.40 0.83 -0.18
C VAL A 417 -4.08 -0.20 -1.27
N LEU A 418 -4.81 -0.15 -2.38
CA LEU A 418 -4.64 -1.09 -3.48
C LEU A 418 -3.28 -0.91 -4.18
N GLY A 419 -2.84 0.33 -4.36
CA GLY A 419 -1.53 0.64 -4.96
C GLY A 419 -0.37 0.15 -4.11
N VAL A 420 -0.37 0.46 -2.81
CA VAL A 420 0.68 0.02 -1.87
C VAL A 420 0.69 -1.51 -1.77
N LEU A 421 -0.47 -2.16 -1.65
CA LEU A 421 -0.55 -3.63 -1.60
C LEU A 421 -0.03 -4.29 -2.89
N THR A 422 -0.32 -3.70 -4.06
CA THR A 422 0.19 -4.21 -5.34
C THR A 422 1.72 -4.15 -5.39
N ILE A 423 2.31 -3.05 -4.90
CA ILE A 423 3.76 -2.89 -4.82
C ILE A 423 4.36 -3.88 -3.81
N SER A 424 3.78 -3.99 -2.61
CA SER A 424 4.20 -4.94 -1.58
C SER A 424 4.15 -6.39 -2.07
N ALA A 425 3.07 -6.79 -2.75
CA ALA A 425 2.94 -8.11 -3.33
C ALA A 425 3.98 -8.36 -4.43
N THR A 426 4.20 -7.38 -5.31
CA THR A 426 5.22 -7.46 -6.36
C THR A 426 6.62 -7.65 -5.77
N LEU A 427 6.98 -6.82 -4.78
CA LEU A 427 8.28 -6.89 -4.12
C LEU A 427 8.45 -8.17 -3.30
N MET A 428 7.40 -8.70 -2.67
CA MET A 428 7.42 -10.01 -2.02
C MET A 428 7.69 -11.14 -3.02
N LEU A 429 7.01 -11.13 -4.17
CA LEU A 429 7.21 -12.14 -5.22
C LEU A 429 8.62 -12.05 -5.81
N LEU A 430 9.16 -10.85 -5.99
CA LEU A 430 10.55 -10.63 -6.41
C LEU A 430 11.53 -11.08 -5.32
N GLY A 431 11.27 -10.77 -4.04
CA GLY A 431 12.06 -11.24 -2.91
C GLY A 431 12.14 -12.76 -2.87
N ASN A 432 11.01 -13.43 -3.10
CA ASN A 432 10.97 -14.87 -3.24
C ASN A 432 11.88 -15.38 -4.39
N VAL A 433 11.92 -14.71 -5.55
CA VAL A 433 12.85 -15.08 -6.63
C VAL A 433 14.32 -14.84 -6.22
N ILE A 434 14.61 -13.75 -5.52
CA ILE A 434 15.94 -13.44 -4.98
C ILE A 434 16.40 -14.53 -3.99
N SER A 435 15.51 -14.97 -3.11
CA SER A 435 15.76 -16.06 -2.15
C SER A 435 16.19 -17.35 -2.86
N ASP A 436 15.47 -17.76 -3.90
CA ASP A 436 15.85 -18.93 -4.69
C ASP A 436 17.22 -18.77 -5.36
N LEU A 437 17.53 -17.57 -5.86
CA LEU A 437 18.85 -17.27 -6.44
C LEU A 437 19.93 -17.40 -5.38
N CYS A 438 19.74 -16.82 -4.18
CA CYS A 438 20.66 -16.95 -3.06
C CYS A 438 20.93 -18.42 -2.70
N VAL A 439 19.88 -19.24 -2.63
CA VAL A 439 19.99 -20.68 -2.38
C VAL A 439 20.78 -21.39 -3.49
N ALA A 440 20.49 -21.08 -4.77
CA ALA A 440 21.20 -21.65 -5.91
C ALA A 440 22.69 -21.28 -5.93
N PHE A 441 23.03 -20.05 -5.51
CA PHE A 441 24.42 -19.59 -5.40
C PHE A 441 25.18 -20.28 -4.28
N VAL A 442 24.52 -20.50 -3.13
CA VAL A 442 25.13 -21.18 -1.98
C VAL A 442 25.36 -22.68 -2.26
N ASP A 443 24.37 -23.37 -2.83
CA ASP A 443 24.47 -24.77 -3.21
C ASP A 443 24.06 -25.02 -4.68
N PRO A 444 25.04 -25.07 -5.61
CA PRO A 444 24.80 -25.34 -7.03
C PRO A 444 24.22 -26.73 -7.33
N ARG A 445 24.19 -27.65 -6.34
CA ARG A 445 23.66 -29.01 -6.51
C ARG A 445 22.14 -29.05 -6.42
N ILE A 446 21.52 -28.00 -5.85
CA ILE A 446 20.07 -27.89 -5.74
C ILE A 446 19.46 -27.74 -7.14
N ARG A 447 18.75 -28.77 -7.58
CA ARG A 447 17.99 -28.77 -8.82
C ARG A 447 16.55 -28.38 -8.53
N PHE A 448 16.20 -27.13 -8.79
CA PHE A 448 14.81 -26.70 -8.81
C PHE A 448 14.09 -27.37 -10.00
N GLY A 449 13.18 -28.30 -9.69
CA GLY A 449 12.42 -29.14 -10.63
C GLY A 449 11.20 -28.44 -11.21
#